data_AF-A0A2W4S5R9-F1
#
_entry.id   AF-A0A2W4S5R9-F1
#
_cell.length_a   1.000
_cell.length_b   1.000
_cell.length_c   1.000
_cell.angle_alpha   90.00
_cell.angle_beta   90.00
_cell.angle_gamma   90.00
#
_symmetry.space_group_name_H-M   'P 1'
#
loop_
_entity.id
_entity.type
_entity.pdbx_description
1 polymer ?
#
loop_
_entity_poly.entity_id
_entity_poly.type
_entity_poly.pdbx_seq_one_letter_code
_entity_poly.pdbx_strand_id
1 'polypeptide(L)' 'MTVRDIFFFDNMVTPKVITFVYWLMLLGSVIAGIGVWRTLGSFTLGLMVLVGGAIGARIWCELLIVLFKMNEALQDLRRR' A
#
# COMPACT_ATOMS: atom_id res chain seq x y z
N MET A 1 13.92 -6.55 -23.80
CA MET A 1 12.91 -6.91 -22.78
C MET A 1 11.85 -5.83 -22.80
N THR A 2 10.70 -6.17 -23.37
CA THR A 2 9.71 -5.21 -23.85
C THR A 2 8.67 -4.99 -22.77
N VAL A 3 8.43 -3.72 -22.43
CA VAL A 3 7.43 -3.19 -21.46
C VAL A 3 5.99 -3.72 -21.59
N ARG A 4 5.70 -4.51 -22.62
CA ARG A 4 4.38 -5.12 -22.88
C ARG A 4 4.08 -6.29 -21.94
N ASP A 5 5.09 -7.03 -21.49
CA ASP A 5 4.91 -8.16 -20.56
C ASP A 5 4.66 -7.70 -19.11
N ILE A 6 5.12 -6.50 -18.75
CA ILE A 6 4.84 -5.89 -17.44
C ILE A 6 3.35 -5.47 -17.35
N PHE A 7 2.70 -5.23 -18.49
CA PHE A 7 1.32 -4.78 -18.58
C PHE A 7 0.32 -5.91 -18.88
N PHE A 8 0.78 -7.00 -19.51
CA PHE A 8 -0.01 -8.21 -19.68
C PHE A 8 0.09 -9.08 -18.44
N PHE A 9 -0.86 -8.81 -17.55
CA PHE A 9 -1.48 -9.60 -16.48
C PHE A 9 -1.56 -11.14 -16.68
N ASP A 10 -0.48 -11.82 -17.05
CA ASP A 10 -0.48 -13.26 -17.26
C ASP A 10 -0.20 -14.04 -15.96
N ASN A 11 0.40 -13.40 -14.95
CA ASN A 11 0.63 -14.03 -13.65
C ASN A 11 0.62 -13.02 -12.50
N MET A 12 -0.53 -12.81 -11.86
CA MET A 12 -0.65 -12.45 -10.42
C MET A 12 0.33 -11.37 -9.90
N VAL A 13 0.64 -10.33 -10.70
CA VAL A 13 1.63 -9.30 -10.32
C VAL A 13 1.04 -8.31 -9.31
N THR A 14 -0.26 -8.09 -9.38
CA THR A 14 -0.97 -7.08 -8.57
C THR A 14 -0.86 -7.30 -7.06
N PRO A 15 -1.09 -8.49 -6.48
CA PRO A 15 -0.94 -8.68 -5.03
C PRO A 15 0.49 -8.39 -4.54
N LYS A 16 1.52 -8.84 -5.27
CA LYS A 16 2.94 -8.61 -4.91
C LYS A 16 3.34 -7.13 -4.98
N VAL A 17 2.86 -6.40 -5.99
CA VAL A 17 3.12 -4.97 -6.11
C VAL A 17 2.46 -4.19 -4.97
N ILE A 18 1.25 -4.55 -4.54
CA ILE A 18 0.58 -3.87 -3.43
C ILE A 18 1.30 -4.12 -2.11
N THR A 19 1.79 -5.34 -1.85
CA THR A 19 2.60 -5.61 -0.65
C THR A 19 3.90 -4.80 -0.62
N PHE A 20 4.49 -4.52 -1.79
CA PHE A 20 5.66 -3.66 -1.91
C PHE A 20 5.32 -2.18 -1.63
N VAL A 21 4.22 -1.69 -2.20
CA VAL A 21 3.70 -0.34 -1.94
C VAL A 21 3.31 -0.15 -0.47
N TYR A 22 2.73 -1.18 0.17
CA TYR A 22 2.40 -1.17 1.58
C TYR A 22 3.63 -0.96 2.47
N TRP A 23 4.70 -1.69 2.20
CA TRP A 23 5.99 -1.52 2.91
C TRP A 23 6.58 -0.12 2.68
N LEU A 24 6.46 0.41 1.45
CA LEU A 24 6.90 1.76 1.10
C LEU A 24 6.09 2.85 1.84
N MET A 25 4.76 2.71 1.92
CA MET A 25 3.88 3.60 2.67
C MET A 25 4.15 3.55 4.17
N LEU A 26 4.44 2.36 4.72
CA LEU A 26 4.79 2.22 6.13
C LEU A 26 6.12 2.88 6.45
N LEU A 27 7.13 2.71 5.59
CA LEU A 27 8.39 3.47 5.67
C LEU A 27 8.14 4.97 5.59
N GLY A 28 7.28 5.41 4.67
CA GLY A 28 6.87 6.81 4.53
C GLY A 28 6.20 7.37 5.80
N SER A 29 5.33 6.60 6.44
CA SER A 29 4.67 6.99 7.70
C SER A 29 5.66 7.12 8.86
N VAL A 30 6.66 6.23 8.93
CA VAL A 30 7.74 6.32 9.92
C VAL A 30 8.60 7.57 9.67
N ILE A 31 8.99 7.83 8.43
CA ILE A 31 9.78 9.01 8.05
C ILE A 31 8.98 10.30 8.32
N ALA A 32 7.68 10.31 8.03
CA ALA A 32 6.81 11.45 8.29
C ALA A 32 6.67 11.72 9.80
N GLY A 33 6.51 10.69 10.63
CA GLY A 33 6.45 10.84 12.08
C GLY A 33 7.74 11.43 12.67
N ILE A 34 8.91 10.97 12.20
CA ILE A 34 10.21 11.51 12.59
C ILE A 34 10.38 12.96 12.11
N GLY A 35 9.91 13.27 10.89
CA GLY A 35 9.94 14.62 10.33
C GLY A 35 9.13 15.62 11.16
N VAL A 36 7.92 15.24 11.57
CA VAL A 36 7.01 16.06 12.40
C VAL A 36 7.60 16.33 13.79
N TRP A 37 8.29 15.36 14.39
CA TRP A 37 9.04 15.59 15.64
C TRP A 37 10.13 16.65 15.49
N ARG A 38 10.86 16.67 14.36
CA ARG A 38 11.92 17.64 14.10
C ARG A 38 11.41 19.05 13.80
N THR A 39 10.26 19.19 13.14
CA THR A 39 9.78 20.49 12.65
C THR A 39 8.88 21.22 13.66
N LEU A 40 8.05 20.49 14.42
CA LEU A 40 7.03 21.11 15.27
C LEU A 40 7.37 21.06 16.77
N GLY A 41 8.42 20.33 17.19
CA GLY A 41 8.85 20.21 18.59
C GLY A 41 7.80 19.60 19.55
N SER A 42 6.66 19.18 19.01
CA SER A 42 5.49 18.69 19.74
C SER A 42 5.41 17.18 19.58
N PHE A 43 5.91 16.47 20.59
CA PHE A 43 5.96 14.99 20.62
C PHE A 43 4.57 14.35 20.44
N THR A 44 3.53 14.98 21.01
CA THR A 44 2.13 14.54 20.97
C THR A 44 1.52 14.57 19.58
N LEU A 45 1.80 15.64 18.81
CA LEU A 45 1.28 15.83 17.45
C LEU A 45 1.95 14.87 16.45
N GLY A 46 3.26 14.63 16.61
CA GLY A 46 3.96 13.63 15.81
C GLY A 46 3.49 12.20 16.08
N LEU A 47 3.17 11.87 17.33
CA LEU A 47 2.57 10.58 17.68
C LEU A 47 1.18 10.40 17.04
N MET A 48 0.34 11.44 17.08
CA MET A 48 -0.99 11.41 16.48
C MET A 48 -0.93 11.24 14.95
N VAL A 49 0.01 11.93 14.28
CA VAL A 49 0.23 11.79 12.82
C VAL A 49 0.83 10.45 12.45
N LEU A 50 1.74 9.90 13.25
CA LEU A 50 2.33 8.58 13.02
C LEU A 50 1.26 7.49 13.16
N VAL A 51 0.46 7.53 14.23
CA VAL A 51 -0.62 6.56 14.45
C VAL A 51 -1.74 6.72 13.41
N GLY A 52 -2.18 7.95 13.13
CA GLY A 52 -3.20 8.23 12.13
C GLY A 52 -2.76 7.83 10.70
N GLY A 53 -1.53 8.17 10.33
CA GLY A 53 -0.94 7.81 9.04
C GLY A 53 -0.73 6.30 8.89
N ALA A 54 -0.29 5.62 9.95
CA ALA A 54 -0.11 4.17 9.93
C ALA A 54 -1.46 3.43 9.83
N ILE A 55 -2.47 3.85 10.59
CA ILE A 55 -3.81 3.23 10.55
C ILE A 55 -4.48 3.50 9.20
N GLY A 56 -4.43 4.74 8.69
CA GLY A 56 -4.97 5.08 7.38
C GLY A 56 -4.31 4.29 6.25
N ALA A 57 -2.98 4.18 6.27
CA ALA A 57 -2.23 3.39 5.28
C ALA A 57 -2.57 1.88 5.36
N ARG A 58 -2.79 1.35 6.57
CA ARG A 58 -3.21 -0.05 6.79
C ARG A 58 -4.59 -0.32 6.17
N ILE A 59 -5.59 0.49 6.51
CA ILE A 59 -6.96 0.34 6.01
C ILE A 59 -6.99 0.45 4.49
N TRP A 60 -6.28 1.45 3.93
CA TRP A 60 -6.24 1.66 2.48
C TRP A 60 -5.52 0.51 1.76
N CYS A 61 -4.41 0.00 2.30
CA CYS A 61 -3.71 -1.14 1.71
C CYS A 61 -4.51 -2.44 1.79
N GLU A 62 -5.18 -2.73 2.90
CA GLU A 62 -6.04 -3.92 3.01
C GLU A 62 -7.20 -3.89 2.00
N LEU A 63 -7.87 -2.73 1.85
CA LEU A 63 -8.92 -2.56 0.85
C LEU A 63 -8.41 -2.76 -0.58
N LEU A 64 -7.23 -2.24 -0.91
CA LEU A 64 -6.62 -2.47 -2.22
C LEU A 64 -6.35 -3.96 -2.48
N ILE A 65 -5.77 -4.68 -1.50
CA ILE A 65 -5.51 -6.12 -1.62
C ILE A 65 -6.82 -6.90 -1.84
N VAL A 66 -7.87 -6.58 -1.07
CA VAL A 66 -9.18 -7.22 -1.20
C VAL A 66 -9.81 -6.98 -2.58
N LEU A 67 -9.72 -5.76 -3.09
CA LEU A 67 -10.28 -5.40 -4.40
C LEU A 67 -9.58 -6.15 -5.53
N PHE A 68 -8.25 -6.28 -5.47
CA PHE A 68 -7.49 -7.07 -6.45
C PHE A 68 -7.74 -8.58 -6.32
N LYS A 69 -7.95 -9.11 -5.11
CA LYS A 69 -8.41 -10.50 -4.91
C LYS A 69 -9.77 -10.78 -5.55
N MET A 70 -10.70 -9.83 -5.46
CA MET A 70 -12.02 -9.97 -6.10
C MET A 70 -11.91 -9.96 -7.63
N ASN A 71 -11.00 -9.15 -8.17
CA ASN A 71 -10.72 -9.12 -9.60
C ASN A 71 -10.10 -10.44 -10.10
N GLU A 72 -9.20 -11.08 -9.34
CA GLU A 72 -8.71 -12.43 -9.66
C GLU A 72 -9.83 -13.47 -9.65
N ALA A 73 -10.72 -13.44 -8.64
CA ALA A 73 -11.86 -14.35 -8.58
C ALA A 73 -12.81 -14.20 -9.78
N LEU A 74 -13.01 -12.97 -10.27
CA LEU A 74 -13.80 -12.68 -11.47
C LEU A 74 -13.08 -13.11 -12.76
N GLN A 75 -11.76 -12.99 -12.84
CA GLN A 75 -10.96 -13.49 -13.97
C GLN A 75 -10.97 -15.02 -14.04
N ASP A 76 -10.91 -15.70 -12.90
CA ASP A 76 -11.00 -17.17 -12.83
C ASP A 76 -12.38 -17.68 -13.31
N LEU A 77 -13.45 -16.99 -12.91
CA LEU A 77 -14.81 -17.27 -13.41
C LEU A 77 -14.95 -17.05 -14.91
N ARG A 78 -14.28 -16.05 -15.50
CA ARG A 78 -14.32 -15.77 -16.95
C ARG A 78 -13.62 -16.85 -17.78
N ARG A 79 -12.69 -17.60 -17.20
CA ARG A 79 -11.92 -18.64 -17.89
C ARG A 79 -12.62 -20.01 -17.88
N ARG A 80 -13.73 -20.14 -17.16
CA ARG A 80 -14.68 -21.26 -17.25
C ARG A 80 -15.84 -20.91 -18.17
#